data_AF-A0A970VZV6-F1
#
_entry.id   AF-A0A970VZV6-F1
#
_cell.length_a   1.000
_cell.length_b   1.000
_cell.length_c   1.000
_cell.angle_alpha   90.00
_cell.angle_beta   90.00
_cell.angle_gamma   90.00
#
_symmetry.space_group_name_H-M   'P 1'
#
loop_
_entity.id
_entity.type
_entity.pdbx_description
1 polymer ?
#
loop_
_entity_poly.entity_id
_entity_poly.type
_entity_poly.pdbx_seq_one_letter_code
_entity_poly.pdbx_strand_id
1 'polypeptide(L)'
;MFKVNDFVVYNSTGVYKIIDIRKDKDINGNYLDYYILEPAYGHNLTVKIPVNNHKVLMRKIISKEEVLALIAAMPEIETVWINDDRKRYECFKSALKTAECREWVKI
;
A
#
# COMPACT_ATOMS: atom_id res chain seq x y z
N MET A 1 -10.76 3.25 -8.95
CA MET A 1 -9.68 3.27 -9.95
C MET A 1 -8.74 4.41 -9.60
N PHE A 2 -7.43 4.21 -9.73
CA PHE A 2 -6.44 5.27 -9.49
C PHE A 2 -6.28 6.12 -10.75
N LYS A 3 -5.65 7.29 -10.61
CA LYS A 3 -5.42 8.26 -11.68
C LYS A 3 -3.93 8.52 -11.88
N VAL A 4 -3.59 9.06 -13.04
CA VAL A 4 -2.24 9.59 -13.27
C VAL A 4 -1.94 10.67 -12.22
N ASN A 5 -0.72 10.65 -11.69
CA ASN A 5 -0.21 11.40 -10.55
C ASN A 5 -0.69 10.96 -9.16
N ASP A 6 -1.56 9.95 -9.02
CA ASP A 6 -1.84 9.37 -7.71
C ASP A 6 -0.58 8.67 -7.16
N PHE A 7 -0.38 8.81 -5.85
CA PHE A 7 0.62 8.05 -5.09
C PHE A 7 -0.05 6.85 -4.41
N VAL A 8 0.57 5.69 -4.58
CA VAL A 8 0.05 4.40 -4.12
C VAL A 8 1.15 3.61 -3.45
N VAL A 9 0.77 2.80 -2.47
CA VAL A 9 1.63 1.73 -1.97
C VAL A 9 1.41 0.52 -2.85
N TYR A 10 2.50 0.05 -3.47
CA TYR A 10 2.50 -1.17 -4.27
C TYR A 10 3.10 -2.31 -3.42
N ASN A 11 2.25 -3.25 -3.00
CA ASN A 11 2.64 -4.36 -2.12
C ASN A 11 3.46 -3.90 -0.89
N SER A 12 4.56 -4.57 -0.57
CA SER A 12 5.53 -4.17 0.46
C SER A 12 6.76 -3.46 -0.11
N THR A 13 6.78 -3.08 -1.40
CA THR A 13 7.95 -2.49 -2.06
C THR A 13 7.98 -0.95 -2.01
N GLY A 14 7.05 -0.34 -1.27
CA GLY A 14 7.05 1.08 -0.95
C GLY A 14 6.07 1.91 -1.79
N VAL A 15 6.34 3.22 -1.86
CA VAL A 15 5.48 4.21 -2.49
C VAL A 15 5.86 4.40 -3.95
N TYR A 16 4.86 4.35 -4.82
CA TYR A 16 4.95 4.56 -6.25
C TYR A 16 4.00 5.67 -6.69
N LYS A 17 4.37 6.35 -7.78
CA LYS A 17 3.53 7.30 -8.49
C LYS A 17 3.03 6.67 -9.79
N ILE A 18 1.74 6.81 -10.08
CA ILE A 18 1.20 6.43 -11.39
C ILE A 18 1.60 7.51 -12.39
N ILE A 19 2.46 7.17 -13.34
CA ILE A 19 2.91 8.10 -14.37
C ILE A 19 2.06 8.02 -15.63
N ASP A 20 1.39 6.88 -15.85
CA ASP A 20 0.58 6.67 -17.05
C ASP A 20 -0.47 5.56 -16.84
N ILE A 21 -1.55 5.66 -17.61
CA ILE A 21 -2.59 4.63 -17.73
C ILE A 21 -2.81 4.40 -19.23
N ARG A 22 -2.38 3.24 -19.72
CA ARG A 22 -2.39 2.95 -21.15
C ARG A 22 -2.99 1.58 -21.45
N LYS A 23 -3.60 1.45 -22.64
CA LYS A 23 -3.94 0.14 -23.19
C LYS A 23 -2.71 -0.52 -23.78
N ASP A 24 -2.51 -1.77 -23.45
CA ASP A 24 -1.42 -2.59 -23.99
C ASP A 24 -1.88 -4.05 -24.10
N LYS A 25 -1.13 -4.87 -24.84
CA LYS A 25 -1.41 -6.30 -24.98
C LYS A 25 -0.87 -7.08 -23.78
N ASP A 26 -1.68 -8.01 -23.29
CA ASP A 26 -1.23 -9.05 -22.38
C ASP A 26 -0.42 -10.13 -23.11
N ILE A 27 0.03 -11.15 -22.36
CA ILE A 27 0.78 -12.29 -22.92
C ILE A 27 -0.01 -13.12 -23.94
N ASN A 28 -1.34 -13.00 -23.95
CA ASN A 28 -2.24 -13.69 -24.87
C ASN A 28 -2.67 -12.80 -26.05
N GLY A 29 -2.16 -11.56 -26.14
CA GLY A 29 -2.50 -10.60 -27.18
C GLY A 29 -3.79 -9.81 -26.95
N ASN A 30 -4.44 -9.97 -25.80
CA ASN A 30 -5.65 -9.22 -25.43
C ASN A 30 -5.29 -7.82 -24.96
N TYR A 31 -6.04 -6.82 -25.39
CA TYR A 31 -5.86 -5.45 -24.90
C TYR A 31 -6.46 -5.27 -23.50
N LEU A 32 -5.63 -4.85 -22.56
CA LEU A 32 -6.01 -4.49 -21.20
C LEU A 32 -5.49 -3.09 -20.87
N ASP A 33 -6.14 -2.42 -19.91
CA ASP A 33 -5.61 -1.19 -19.32
C ASP A 33 -4.53 -1.54 -18.29
N TYR A 34 -3.41 -0.82 -18.33
CA TYR A 34 -2.27 -0.98 -17.43
C TYR A 34 -1.95 0.32 -16.71
N TYR A 35 -1.63 0.22 -15.42
CA TYR A 35 -0.91 1.26 -14.69
C TYR A 35 0.59 1.14 -14.96
N ILE A 36 1.24 2.27 -15.22
CA ILE A 36 2.70 2.39 -15.21
C ILE A 36 3.10 3.15 -13.95
N LEU A 37 3.88 2.48 -13.10
CA LEU A 37 4.25 2.94 -11.77
C LEU A 37 5.75 3.22 -11.73
N GLU A 38 6.13 4.40 -11.27
CA GLU A 38 7.52 4.72 -10.93
C GLU A 38 7.67 4.89 -9.42
N PRO A 39 8.79 4.46 -8.83
CA PRO A 39 9.03 4.66 -7.40
C PRO A 39 9.04 6.16 -7.07
N ALA A 40 8.35 6.54 -6.00
CA ALA A 40 8.36 7.93 -5.54
C ALA A 40 9.72 8.34 -4.93
N TYR A 41 10.50 7.35 -4.46
CA TYR A 41 11.79 7.54 -3.82
C TYR A 41 12.81 6.52 -4.33
N GLY A 42 14.04 6.95 -4.57
CA GLY A 42 15.14 6.10 -5.02
C GLY A 42 15.09 5.72 -6.51
N HIS A 43 16.05 4.90 -6.93
CA HIS A 43 16.19 4.42 -8.32
C HIS A 43 15.73 2.97 -8.44
N ASN A 44 14.43 2.73 -8.20
CA ASN A 44 13.83 1.40 -8.36
C ASN A 44 13.23 1.17 -9.75
N LEU A 45 12.91 -0.10 -10.03
CA LEU A 45 12.28 -0.60 -11.25
C LEU A 45 10.88 0.00 -11.48
N THR A 46 10.62 0.48 -12.69
CA THR A 46 9.29 0.84 -13.19
C THR A 46 8.41 -0.41 -13.32
N VAL A 47 7.19 -0.37 -12.79
CA VAL A 47 6.26 -1.51 -12.77
C VAL A 47 5.11 -1.27 -13.74
N LYS A 48 4.84 -2.27 -14.58
CA LYS A 48 3.64 -2.33 -15.44
C LYS A 48 2.68 -3.38 -14.88
N ILE A 49 1.47 -2.98 -14.50
CA ILE A 49 0.47 -3.88 -13.89
C ILE A 49 -0.94 -3.65 -14.48
N PRO A 50 -1.71 -4.70 -14.79
CA PRO A 50 -3.09 -4.54 -15.26
C PRO A 50 -3.95 -3.83 -14.23
N VAL A 51 -4.85 -2.95 -14.67
CA VAL A 51 -5.78 -2.21 -13.81
C VAL A 51 -6.71 -3.16 -13.03
N ASN A 52 -7.05 -4.30 -13.61
CA ASN A 52 -7.90 -5.34 -13.04
C ASN A 52 -7.11 -6.45 -12.30
N ASN A 53 -5.86 -6.18 -11.89
CA ASN A 53 -5.08 -7.17 -11.17
C ASN A 53 -5.50 -7.28 -9.70
N HIS A 54 -6.28 -8.32 -9.38
CA HIS A 54 -6.70 -8.63 -8.01
C HIS A 54 -5.65 -9.38 -7.17
N LYS A 55 -4.52 -9.79 -7.76
CA LYS A 55 -3.49 -10.56 -7.06
C LYS A 55 -2.54 -9.67 -6.25
N VAL A 56 -2.49 -8.38 -6.54
CA VAL A 56 -1.57 -7.45 -5.89
C VAL A 56 -2.35 -6.44 -5.07
N LEU A 57 -1.93 -6.29 -3.81
CA LEU A 57 -2.48 -5.27 -2.94
C LEU A 57 -1.91 -3.89 -3.35
N MET A 58 -2.77 -3.09 -3.95
CA MET A 58 -2.52 -1.67 -4.24
C MET A 58 -3.46 -0.82 -3.42
N ARG A 59 -2.92 0.10 -2.64
CA ARG A 59 -3.70 1.02 -1.81
C ARG A 59 -3.20 2.45 -1.97
N LYS A 60 -4.08 3.41 -1.69
CA LYS A 60 -3.67 4.82 -1.61
C LYS A 60 -2.69 5.01 -0.45
N ILE A 61 -1.79 5.98 -0.61
CA ILE A 61 -1.09 6.51 0.55
C ILE A 61 -2.09 7.23 1.46
N ILE A 62 -1.78 7.23 2.76
CA ILE A 62 -2.51 8.04 3.72
C ILE A 62 -2.27 9.53 3.44
N SER A 63 -3.32 10.35 3.50
CA SER A 63 -3.21 11.79 3.31
C SER A 63 -2.51 12.46 4.49
N LYS A 64 -2.04 13.69 4.29
CA LYS A 64 -1.43 14.50 5.35
C LYS A 64 -2.42 14.70 6.49
N GLU A 65 -3.68 15.02 6.17
CA GLU A 65 -4.74 15.28 7.13
C GLU A 65 -5.05 14.05 7.98
N GLU A 66 -5.16 12.88 7.34
CA GLU A 66 -5.39 11.60 8.02
C GLU A 66 -4.20 11.21 8.92
N VAL A 67 -2.95 11.41 8.47
CA VAL A 67 -1.76 11.17 9.29
C VAL A 67 -1.75 12.08 10.52
N LEU A 68 -2.00 13.37 10.34
CA LEU A 68 -1.99 14.33 11.46
C LEU A 68 -3.09 14.01 12.47
N ALA A 69 -4.29 13.64 12.00
CA ALA A 69 -5.37 13.19 12.86
C ALA A 69 -5.01 11.89 13.61
N LEU A 70 -4.36 10.94 12.94
CA LEU A 70 -3.89 9.71 13.57
C LEU A 70 -2.85 9.99 14.65
N ILE A 71 -1.86 10.85 14.38
CA ILE A 71 -0.83 11.26 15.34
C ILE A 71 -1.47 11.94 16.56
N ALA A 72 -2.43 12.83 16.34
CA ALA A 72 -3.14 13.48 17.44
C ALA A 72 -3.92 12.49 18.32
N ALA A 73 -4.45 11.42 17.73
CA ALA A 73 -5.18 10.36 18.45
C ALA A 73 -4.27 9.32 19.12
N MET A 74 -2.99 9.22 18.76
CA MET A 74 -2.06 8.20 19.29
C MET A 74 -2.04 8.10 20.82
N PRO A 75 -2.04 9.20 21.61
CA PRO A 75 -2.03 9.11 23.07
C PRO A 75 -3.27 8.44 23.68
N GLU A 76 -4.39 8.44 22.95
CA GLU A 76 -5.66 7.83 23.38
C GLU A 76 -5.82 6.39 22.87
N ILE A 77 -4.95 5.94 21.96
CA ILE A 77 -5.00 4.59 21.40
C ILE A 77 -4.24 3.65 22.32
N GLU A 78 -4.95 2.67 22.90
CA GLU A 78 -4.34 1.63 23.72
C GLU A 78 -3.42 0.74 22.88
N THR A 79 -2.18 0.61 23.33
CA THR A 79 -1.19 -0.29 22.73
C THR A 79 -1.26 -1.68 23.36
N VAL A 80 -1.18 -2.72 22.52
CA VAL A 80 -1.30 -4.12 22.94
C VAL A 80 0.09 -4.72 23.09
N TRP A 81 0.48 -5.05 24.33
CA TRP A 81 1.67 -5.88 24.58
C TRP A 81 1.27 -7.29 25.01
N ILE A 82 1.76 -8.30 24.27
CA ILE A 82 1.53 -9.71 24.55
C ILE A 82 2.83 -10.32 25.08
N ASN A 83 2.80 -10.90 26.28
CA ASN A 83 3.98 -11.49 26.93
C ASN A 83 4.52 -12.73 26.22
N ASP A 84 3.63 -13.52 25.61
CA ASP A 84 4.00 -14.69 24.80
C ASP A 84 4.53 -14.23 23.44
N ASP A 85 5.82 -14.46 23.20
CA ASP A 85 6.51 -14.01 21.99
C ASP A 85 5.90 -14.56 20.70
N ARG A 86 5.46 -15.81 20.70
CA ARG A 86 4.89 -16.43 19.50
C ARG A 86 3.53 -15.83 19.19
N LYS A 87 2.69 -15.64 20.21
CA LYS A 87 1.38 -14.98 20.05
C LYS A 87 1.54 -13.52 19.65
N ARG A 88 2.50 -12.81 20.24
CA ARG A 88 2.82 -11.42 19.87
C ARG A 88 3.21 -11.30 18.40
N TYR A 89 4.13 -12.16 17.95
CA TYR A 89 4.56 -12.18 16.56
C TYR A 89 3.39 -12.40 15.59
N GLU A 90 2.54 -13.40 15.83
CA GLU A 90 1.40 -13.67 14.95
C GLU A 90 0.36 -12.54 14.97
N CYS A 91 0.12 -11.90 16.13
CA CYS A 91 -0.74 -10.73 16.25
C CYS A 91 -0.19 -9.55 15.44
N PHE A 92 1.07 -9.19 15.64
CA PHE A 92 1.71 -8.05 14.97
C PHE A 92 1.80 -8.27 13.46
N LYS A 93 2.16 -9.50 13.05
CA LYS A 93 2.17 -9.90 11.64
C LYS A 93 0.79 -9.77 11.00
N SER A 94 -0.27 -10.10 11.73
CA SER A 94 -1.65 -9.96 11.25
C SER A 94 -2.07 -8.49 11.15
N ALA A 95 -1.72 -7.66 12.14
CA ALA A 95 -1.94 -6.22 12.11
C ALA A 95 -1.22 -5.57 10.91
N LEU A 96 0.04 -5.93 10.64
CA LEU A 96 0.79 -5.43 9.48
C LEU A 96 0.13 -5.77 8.15
N LYS A 97 -0.47 -6.96 8.03
CA LYS A 97 -1.19 -7.41 6.82
C LYS A 97 -2.47 -6.65 6.54
N THR A 98 -3.09 -5.99 7.54
CA THR A 98 -4.30 -5.18 7.31
C THR A 98 -4.05 -4.00 6.40
N ALA A 99 -2.79 -3.54 6.32
CA ALA A 99 -2.40 -2.33 5.61
C ALA A 99 -3.09 -1.04 6.11
N GLU A 100 -3.64 -1.08 7.32
CA GLU A 100 -4.31 0.03 7.99
C GLU A 100 -3.37 0.66 9.02
N CYS A 101 -3.00 1.93 8.81
CA CYS A 101 -2.07 2.63 9.69
C CYS A 101 -2.55 2.66 11.15
N ARG A 102 -3.88 2.71 11.38
CA ARG A 102 -4.46 2.70 12.72
C ARG A 102 -4.23 1.39 13.48
N GLU A 103 -4.22 0.25 12.79
CA GLU A 103 -3.89 -1.03 13.43
C GLU A 103 -2.40 -1.12 13.76
N TRP A 104 -1.56 -0.45 12.99
CA TRP A 104 -0.11 -0.41 13.23
C TRP A 104 0.27 0.46 14.42
N VAL A 105 -0.54 1.47 14.77
CA VAL A 105 -0.33 2.28 15.98
C VAL A 105 -0.54 1.48 17.26
N LYS A 106 -1.36 0.42 17.23
CA LYS A 106 -1.69 -0.37 18.42
C LYS A 106 -0.58 -1.35 18.83
N ILE A 107 0.45 -1.55 18.02
CA ILE A 107 1.48 -2.59 18.21
C ILE A 107 2.86 -2.00 18.50
#